data_AF-A0A6J2WPL2-F1
#
_entry.id   AF-A0A6J2WPL2-F1
#
_cell.length_a   1.000
_cell.length_b   1.000
_cell.length_c   1.000
_cell.angle_alpha   90.00
_cell.angle_beta   90.00
_cell.angle_gamma   90.00
#
_symmetry.space_group_name_H-M   'P 1'
#
loop_
_entity.id
_entity.type
_entity.pdbx_description
1 polymer ?
#
loop_
_entity_poly.entity_id
_entity_poly.type
_entity_poly.pdbx_seq_one_letter_code
_entity_poly.pdbx_strand_id
1 'polypeptide(L)'
;MAKNKQTTKPESSNQAQKKENHQRGKKKQRKDVKPRQEEHLQQIPFRLREIMKSKERMKLGSSKIKKMRKAAMGNLQGGQQKEGDIPVPHFRRGKTESEGAYLRRMSRETEHVLFLTNNQVERQPELETGNQESVKEKQKSEKKKEHDKGRLQKLHKRKTEKREEKEEKEFFTDEVQFGEVAMAPPSLSAKPKKAPVKPQGAPKGLLLNSLLGQTTLSTAKPSIARQRIIEEERERVVQVYRNLKKQKLEQQEQRNNAKNKLKTQ
;
A
#
# COMPACT_ATOMS: atom_id res chain seq x y z
N MET A 1 59.31 43.15 44.48
CA MET A 1 58.99 42.82 45.88
C MET A 1 57.96 43.83 46.38
N ALA A 2 56.79 43.37 46.87
CA ALA A 2 55.73 44.12 47.59
C ALA A 2 54.99 45.24 46.81
N LYS A 3 53.70 45.58 46.98
CA LYS A 3 52.54 45.14 47.79
C LYS A 3 51.26 45.78 47.21
N ASN A 4 50.10 45.19 47.52
CA ASN A 4 48.70 45.63 47.31
C ASN A 4 48.36 47.13 47.53
N LYS A 5 47.33 47.65 46.81
CA LYS A 5 46.08 48.20 47.42
C LYS A 5 45.00 48.57 46.39
N GLN A 6 43.75 48.47 46.86
CA GLN A 6 42.45 48.59 46.18
C GLN A 6 42.01 50.04 45.95
N THR A 7 41.02 50.27 45.07
CA THR A 7 39.88 51.19 45.35
C THR A 7 38.60 50.81 44.59
N THR A 8 37.50 51.09 45.28
CA THR A 8 36.06 50.85 45.10
C THR A 8 35.32 51.72 44.06
N LYS A 9 34.06 51.32 43.80
CA LYS A 9 32.99 51.80 42.87
C LYS A 9 32.56 53.30 43.02
N PRO A 10 31.54 53.79 42.26
CA PRO A 10 30.15 53.66 42.75
C PRO A 10 29.06 53.40 41.67
N GLU A 11 27.88 53.02 42.19
CA GLU A 11 26.59 52.79 41.51
C GLU A 11 25.66 54.03 41.55
N SER A 12 24.52 53.89 40.86
CA SER A 12 23.27 54.71 40.87
C SER A 12 23.18 55.72 39.72
N SER A 13 22.04 55.93 39.02
CA SER A 13 20.63 55.75 39.37
C SER A 13 19.73 55.70 38.12
N ASN A 14 18.57 55.05 38.27
CA ASN A 14 17.44 55.00 37.33
C ASN A 14 16.92 56.38 36.88
N GLN A 15 16.43 56.50 35.64
CA GLN A 15 15.08 57.01 35.34
C GLN A 15 14.67 56.78 33.88
N ALA A 16 13.37 56.49 33.73
CA ALA A 16 12.68 56.14 32.49
C ALA A 16 12.46 57.36 31.57
N GLN A 17 12.31 57.12 30.25
CA GLN A 17 11.06 57.32 29.49
C GLN A 17 11.28 57.39 27.96
N LYS A 18 10.66 56.43 27.28
CA LYS A 18 9.75 56.57 26.12
C LYS A 18 10.25 57.11 24.76
N LYS A 19 9.92 56.26 23.76
CA LYS A 19 9.57 56.50 22.34
C LYS A 19 10.73 56.48 21.34
N GLU A 20 10.83 55.38 20.59
CA GLU A 20 10.79 55.48 19.12
C GLU A 20 10.51 54.13 18.44
N ASN A 21 9.68 54.22 17.40
CA ASN A 21 9.16 53.18 16.53
C ASN A 21 10.29 52.45 15.78
N HIS A 22 10.35 51.12 15.86
CA HIS A 22 10.93 50.31 14.79
C HIS A 22 10.09 49.05 14.55
N GLN A 23 9.29 49.12 13.48
CA GLN A 23 8.55 48.01 12.91
C GLN A 23 9.51 46.86 12.57
N ARG A 24 9.52 45.80 13.39
CA ARG A 24 10.22 44.56 13.04
C ARG A 24 9.37 43.75 12.09
N GLY A 25 9.73 43.80 10.81
CA GLY A 25 9.21 42.94 9.76
C GLY A 25 9.24 41.47 10.18
N LYS A 26 8.06 40.83 10.15
CA LYS A 26 7.92 39.39 10.34
C LYS A 26 8.63 38.67 9.19
N LYS A 27 9.88 38.25 9.39
CA LYS A 27 10.50 37.22 8.54
C LYS A 27 9.66 35.95 8.70
N LYS A 28 8.84 35.64 7.69
CA LYS A 28 8.17 34.34 7.56
C LYS A 28 9.26 33.27 7.57
N GLN A 29 9.30 32.45 8.61
CA GLN A 29 10.06 31.21 8.56
C GLN A 29 9.50 30.40 7.40
N ARG A 30 10.33 30.16 6.37
CA ARG A 30 10.03 29.16 5.37
C ARG A 30 10.01 27.83 6.13
N LYS A 31 8.82 27.24 6.26
CA LYS A 31 8.71 25.84 6.67
C LYS A 31 9.46 25.05 5.61
N ASP A 32 10.59 24.47 5.98
CA ASP A 32 11.19 23.40 5.19
C ASP A 32 10.17 22.26 5.16
N VAL A 33 9.33 22.24 4.13
CA VAL A 33 8.46 21.10 3.82
C VAL A 33 9.39 20.03 3.27
N LYS A 34 10.17 19.39 4.15
CA LYS A 34 10.79 18.12 3.83
C LYS A 34 9.61 17.14 3.65
N PRO A 35 9.41 16.56 2.46
CA PRO A 35 8.37 15.56 2.27
C PRO A 35 8.58 14.43 3.28
N ARG A 36 7.49 13.92 3.86
CA ARG A 36 7.55 12.81 4.82
C ARG A 36 8.27 11.66 4.12
N GLN A 37 9.48 11.34 4.55
CA GLN A 37 10.34 10.34 3.90
C GLN A 37 9.65 8.97 3.76
N GLU A 38 8.63 8.72 4.58
CA GLU A 38 7.85 7.50 4.64
C GLU A 38 6.90 7.29 3.46
N GLU A 39 6.44 8.36 2.79
CA GLU A 39 5.45 8.26 1.71
C GLU A 39 6.10 7.76 0.40
N HIS A 40 7.27 8.30 0.05
CA HIS A 40 8.06 7.82 -1.09
C HIS A 40 8.53 6.37 -0.93
N LEU A 41 8.81 5.94 0.31
CA LEU A 41 9.17 4.55 0.59
C LEU A 41 8.02 3.58 0.31
N GLN A 42 6.76 4.02 0.39
CA GLN A 42 5.57 3.19 0.13
C GLN A 42 5.36 2.90 -1.37
N GLN A 43 5.81 3.80 -2.25
CA GLN A 43 5.78 3.62 -3.71
C GLN A 43 6.85 2.62 -4.19
N ILE A 44 7.94 2.45 -3.43
CA ILE A 44 9.05 1.56 -3.78
C ILE A 44 8.64 0.09 -3.55
N PRO A 45 8.95 -0.82 -4.50
CA PRO A 45 8.69 -2.25 -4.33
C PRO A 45 9.23 -2.81 -3.01
N PHE A 46 8.45 -3.67 -2.36
CA PHE A 46 8.71 -4.18 -1.01
C PHE A 46 10.14 -4.70 -0.83
N ARG A 47 10.63 -5.51 -1.78
CA ARG A 47 11.96 -6.12 -1.71
C ARG A 47 13.08 -5.07 -1.75
N LEU A 48 12.93 -4.01 -2.54
CA LEU A 48 13.89 -2.92 -2.61
C LEU A 48 13.83 -2.04 -1.36
N ARG A 49 12.62 -1.77 -0.85
CA ARG A 49 12.40 -1.07 0.43
C ARG A 49 13.09 -1.78 1.59
N GLU A 50 12.97 -3.11 1.64
CA GLU A 50 13.59 -3.94 2.68
C GLU A 50 15.12 -3.93 2.60
N ILE A 51 15.68 -4.02 1.38
CA ILE A 51 17.13 -3.91 1.13
C ILE A 51 17.65 -2.54 1.55
N MET A 52 16.96 -1.45 1.20
CA MET A 52 17.35 -0.09 1.61
C MET A 52 17.31 0.06 3.13
N LYS A 53 16.25 -0.39 3.79
CA LYS A 53 16.14 -0.40 5.26
C LYS A 53 17.26 -1.24 5.91
N SER A 54 17.61 -2.38 5.34
CA SER A 54 18.71 -3.22 5.83
C SER A 54 20.07 -2.51 5.69
N LYS A 55 20.32 -1.88 4.53
CA LYS A 55 21.53 -1.10 4.26
C LYS A 55 21.67 0.09 5.22
N GLU A 56 20.57 0.79 5.50
CA GLU A 56 20.53 1.85 6.51
C GLU A 56 20.82 1.34 7.91
N ARG A 57 20.25 0.18 8.29
CA ARG A 57 20.56 -0.47 9.57
C ARG A 57 22.03 -0.84 9.68
N MET A 58 22.62 -1.39 8.61
CA MET A 58 24.06 -1.69 8.59
C MET A 58 24.92 -0.41 8.70
N LYS A 59 24.51 0.68 8.05
CA LYS A 59 25.19 1.99 8.11
C LYS A 59 25.12 2.63 9.50
N LEU A 60 23.99 2.51 10.20
CA LEU A 60 23.80 3.09 11.53
C LEU A 60 24.55 2.31 12.63
N GLY A 61 24.87 1.03 12.39
CA GLY A 61 25.54 0.15 13.34
C GLY A 61 24.61 -0.34 14.45
N SER A 62 24.90 -1.54 14.99
CA SER A 62 24.04 -2.23 15.96
C SER A 62 23.83 -1.46 17.27
N SER A 63 24.80 -0.63 17.67
CA SER A 63 24.76 0.16 18.89
C SER A 63 23.77 1.33 18.82
N LYS A 64 23.69 2.04 17.69
CA LYS A 64 22.72 3.15 17.49
C LYS A 64 21.30 2.62 17.36
N ILE A 65 21.10 1.47 16.70
CA ILE A 65 19.79 0.80 16.60
C ILE A 65 19.27 0.39 17.98
N LYS A 66 20.13 -0.22 18.82
CA LYS A 66 19.76 -0.57 20.20
C LYS A 66 19.40 0.66 21.03
N LYS A 67 20.13 1.77 20.90
CA LYS A 67 19.82 3.04 21.59
C LYS A 67 18.48 3.63 21.14
N MET A 68 18.20 3.68 19.85
CA MET A 68 16.92 4.17 19.33
C MET A 68 15.74 3.28 19.75
N ARG A 69 15.93 1.94 19.74
CA ARG A 69 14.93 1.00 20.24
C ARG A 69 14.72 1.17 21.75
N LYS A 70 15.77 1.40 22.54
CA LYS A 70 15.67 1.66 23.99
C LYS A 70 15.00 3.01 24.29
N ALA A 71 15.22 4.04 23.46
CA ALA A 71 14.54 5.33 23.58
C ALA A 71 13.04 5.22 23.20
N ALA A 72 12.71 4.47 22.15
CA ALA A 72 11.33 4.15 21.80
C ALA A 72 10.62 3.31 22.87
N MET A 73 11.37 2.44 23.57
CA MET A 73 10.88 1.64 24.70
C MET A 73 10.99 2.38 26.06
N GLY A 74 11.59 3.57 26.10
CA GLY A 74 11.87 4.30 27.35
C GLY A 74 10.63 4.94 27.98
N ASN A 75 9.56 5.12 27.18
CA ASN A 75 8.27 5.62 27.66
C ASN A 75 7.39 4.53 28.31
N LEU A 76 7.91 3.31 28.50
CA LEU A 76 7.20 2.18 29.15
C LEU A 76 7.66 1.91 30.59
N GLN A 77 8.54 2.75 31.17
CA GLN A 77 9.03 2.59 32.55
C GLN A 77 8.26 3.40 33.61
N GLY A 78 7.18 4.08 33.24
CA GLY A 78 6.06 4.29 34.15
C GLY A 78 5.11 3.12 33.93
N GLY A 79 4.84 2.32 34.96
CA GLY A 79 4.08 1.08 34.85
C GLY A 79 2.86 1.23 33.94
N GLN A 80 2.66 0.25 33.06
CA GLN A 80 1.50 0.19 32.16
C GLN A 80 0.21 0.26 32.98
N GLN A 81 -0.28 1.46 33.26
CA GLN A 81 -1.64 1.65 33.72
C GLN A 81 -2.50 1.33 32.50
N LYS A 82 -3.19 0.18 32.56
CA LYS A 82 -4.22 -0.13 31.58
C LYS A 82 -5.24 1.01 31.67
N GLU A 83 -5.76 1.42 30.52
CA GLU A 83 -6.74 2.49 30.37
C GLU A 83 -7.94 2.17 31.28
N GLY A 84 -8.01 2.80 32.47
CA GLY A 84 -9.03 2.54 33.50
C GLY A 84 -8.54 2.09 34.88
N ASP A 85 -7.23 1.86 35.11
CA ASP A 85 -6.72 1.56 36.46
C ASP A 85 -6.50 2.83 37.29
N ILE A 86 -7.06 2.86 38.51
CA ILE A 86 -6.87 3.97 39.45
C ILE A 86 -5.43 3.95 39.96
N PRO A 87 -4.69 5.08 39.86
CA PRO A 87 -3.36 5.19 40.44
C PRO A 87 -3.45 5.07 41.96
N VAL A 88 -2.68 4.14 42.54
CA VAL A 88 -2.52 4.00 43.99
C VAL A 88 -1.45 4.98 44.47
N PRO A 89 -1.80 6.04 45.22
CA PRO A 89 -0.83 7.00 45.72
C PRO A 89 0.06 6.38 46.81
N HIS A 90 1.34 6.73 46.81
CA HIS A 90 2.29 6.26 47.81
C HIS A 90 2.52 7.33 48.88
N PHE A 91 1.90 7.17 50.04
CA PHE A 91 1.98 8.15 51.11
C PHE A 91 3.27 8.03 51.91
N ARG A 92 4.23 8.91 51.61
CA ARG A 92 5.41 9.15 52.45
C ARG A 92 5.56 10.64 52.73
N ARG A 93 5.86 11.03 53.97
CA ARG A 93 6.12 12.42 54.33
C ARG A 93 7.40 12.91 53.66
N GLY A 94 7.32 14.06 52.98
CA GLY A 94 8.48 14.70 52.37
C GLY A 94 9.48 15.19 53.43
N LYS A 95 10.76 15.31 53.05
CA LYS A 95 11.83 15.77 53.97
C LYS A 95 11.60 17.19 54.50
N THR A 96 10.92 18.04 53.72
CA THR A 96 10.65 19.45 54.02
C THR A 96 9.17 19.71 54.32
N GLU A 97 8.39 18.64 54.48
CA GLU A 97 6.95 18.73 54.68
C GLU A 97 6.60 18.69 56.17
N SER A 98 5.77 19.64 56.61
CA SER A 98 5.20 19.59 57.96
C SER A 98 4.14 18.49 58.07
N GLU A 99 3.94 17.97 59.28
CA GLU A 99 2.96 16.91 59.52
C GLU A 99 1.53 17.29 59.07
N GLY A 100 1.10 18.53 59.35
CA GLY A 100 -0.20 19.01 58.90
C GLY A 100 -0.33 19.11 57.38
N ALA A 101 0.74 19.45 56.67
CA ALA A 101 0.74 19.47 55.20
C ALA A 101 0.65 18.05 54.62
N TYR A 102 1.34 17.09 55.23
CA TYR A 102 1.27 15.67 54.87
C TYR A 102 -0.15 15.12 55.04
N LEU A 103 -0.78 15.36 56.19
CA LEU A 103 -2.14 14.91 56.45
C LEU A 103 -3.12 15.50 55.43
N ARG A 104 -2.98 16.79 55.10
CA ARG A 104 -3.82 17.45 54.08
C ARG A 104 -3.63 16.86 52.69
N ARG A 105 -2.39 16.55 52.26
CA ARG A 105 -2.14 15.87 50.98
C ARG A 105 -2.77 14.48 50.99
N MET A 106 -2.55 13.74 52.07
CA MET A 106 -3.07 12.40 52.25
C MET A 106 -4.60 12.37 52.16
N SER A 107 -5.30 13.27 52.87
CA SER A 107 -6.76 13.39 52.82
C SER A 107 -7.26 13.67 51.41
N ARG A 108 -6.66 14.65 50.71
CA ARG A 108 -7.07 15.02 49.33
C ARG A 108 -6.88 13.88 48.33
N GLU A 109 -5.74 13.20 48.38
CA GLU A 109 -5.46 12.06 47.49
C GLU A 109 -6.38 10.87 47.80
N THR A 110 -6.70 10.65 49.08
CA THR A 110 -7.64 9.60 49.50
C THR A 110 -9.06 9.89 49.00
N GLU A 111 -9.55 11.12 49.16
CA GLU A 111 -10.83 11.57 48.62
C GLU A 111 -10.90 11.42 47.09
N HIS A 112 -9.80 11.76 46.40
CA HIS A 112 -9.72 11.64 44.95
C HIS A 112 -9.74 10.17 44.48
N VAL A 113 -8.99 9.28 45.13
CA VAL A 113 -9.03 7.83 44.83
C VAL A 113 -10.42 7.27 45.10
N LEU A 114 -11.06 7.65 46.20
CA LEU A 114 -12.43 7.23 46.51
C LEU A 114 -13.41 7.71 45.44
N PHE A 115 -13.29 8.97 45.00
CA PHE A 115 -14.09 9.50 43.90
C PHE A 115 -13.90 8.68 42.62
N LEU A 116 -12.66 8.42 42.21
CA LEU A 116 -12.40 7.61 41.01
C LEU A 116 -12.95 6.18 41.16
N THR A 117 -12.87 5.60 42.35
CA THR A 117 -13.37 4.24 42.66
C THR A 117 -14.88 4.16 42.50
N ASN A 118 -15.61 5.13 43.06
CA ASN A 118 -17.06 5.20 42.99
C ASN A 118 -17.58 5.44 41.56
N ASN A 119 -16.76 6.02 40.68
CA ASN A 119 -17.09 6.27 39.28
C ASN A 119 -16.59 5.16 38.33
N GLN A 120 -16.00 4.07 38.84
CA GLN A 120 -15.64 2.94 37.99
C GLN A 120 -16.86 2.05 37.73
N VAL A 121 -16.98 1.60 36.49
CA VAL A 121 -17.87 0.48 36.16
C VAL A 121 -17.34 -0.77 36.84
N GLU A 122 -18.22 -1.57 37.46
CA GLU A 122 -17.86 -2.83 38.08
C GLU A 122 -17.16 -3.74 37.05
N ARG A 123 -15.89 -4.05 37.30
CA ARG A 123 -15.10 -4.88 36.38
C ARG A 123 -15.47 -6.34 36.59
N GLN A 124 -15.94 -6.99 35.54
CA GLN A 124 -16.17 -8.43 35.49
C GLN A 124 -15.11 -9.12 34.61
N PRO A 125 -13.87 -9.27 35.11
CA PRO A 125 -12.76 -9.82 34.33
C PRO A 125 -13.01 -11.26 33.87
N GLU A 126 -13.87 -12.02 34.57
CA GLU A 126 -14.19 -13.41 34.24
C GLU A 126 -15.07 -13.56 32.98
N LEU A 127 -15.90 -12.56 32.64
CA LEU A 127 -16.69 -12.56 31.41
C LEU A 127 -15.84 -12.21 30.18
N GLU A 128 -14.81 -11.40 30.36
CA GLU A 128 -14.01 -10.86 29.25
C GLU A 128 -12.96 -11.86 28.74
N THR A 129 -12.40 -12.68 29.64
CA THR A 129 -11.46 -13.77 29.29
C THR A 129 -12.17 -14.91 28.55
N GLY A 130 -13.36 -15.33 29.02
CA GLY A 130 -14.17 -16.36 28.34
C GLY A 130 -14.66 -15.93 26.96
N ASN A 131 -14.98 -14.65 26.77
CA ASN A 131 -15.34 -14.11 25.46
C ASN A 131 -14.13 -14.05 24.50
N GLN A 132 -12.94 -13.68 24.96
CA GLN A 132 -11.76 -13.62 24.09
C GLN A 132 -11.25 -15.00 23.66
N GLU A 133 -11.33 -16.02 24.52
CA GLU A 133 -10.94 -17.38 24.18
C GLU A 133 -11.96 -18.05 23.25
N SER A 134 -13.26 -17.94 23.55
CA SER A 134 -14.32 -18.47 22.69
C SER A 134 -14.37 -17.80 21.31
N VAL A 135 -14.06 -16.50 21.21
CA VAL A 135 -13.96 -15.80 19.91
C VAL A 135 -12.78 -16.33 19.08
N LYS A 136 -11.62 -16.60 19.69
CA LYS A 136 -10.44 -17.13 18.96
C LYS A 136 -10.67 -18.56 18.46
N GLU A 137 -11.38 -19.39 19.22
CA GLU A 137 -11.72 -20.75 18.81
C GLU A 137 -12.79 -20.78 17.70
N LYS A 138 -13.83 -19.94 17.82
CA LYS A 138 -14.87 -19.80 16.79
C LYS A 138 -14.29 -19.34 15.46
N GLN A 139 -13.36 -18.37 15.46
CA GLN A 139 -12.71 -17.86 14.25
C GLN A 139 -11.98 -18.92 13.41
N LYS A 140 -11.31 -19.89 14.04
CA LYS A 140 -10.64 -20.99 13.30
C LYS A 140 -11.64 -21.94 12.66
N SER A 141 -12.73 -22.23 13.37
CA SER A 141 -13.79 -23.13 12.90
C SER A 141 -14.60 -22.51 11.74
N GLU A 142 -14.89 -21.22 11.80
CA GLU A 142 -15.61 -20.49 10.75
C GLU A 142 -14.78 -20.38 9.48
N LYS A 143 -13.49 -20.05 9.59
CA LYS A 143 -12.57 -19.99 8.44
C LYS A 143 -12.49 -21.32 7.68
N LYS A 144 -12.54 -22.45 8.39
CA LYS A 144 -12.57 -23.78 7.77
C LYS A 144 -13.89 -24.01 7.02
N LYS A 145 -15.03 -23.65 7.63
CA LYS A 145 -16.35 -23.74 6.98
C LYS A 145 -16.45 -22.89 5.71
N GLU A 146 -15.91 -21.67 5.74
CA GLU A 146 -15.86 -20.80 4.57
C GLU A 146 -15.00 -21.38 3.45
N HIS A 147 -13.84 -21.95 3.79
CA HIS A 147 -12.97 -22.61 2.82
C HIS A 147 -13.67 -23.81 2.16
N ASP A 148 -14.36 -24.64 2.94
CA ASP A 148 -15.09 -25.80 2.42
C ASP A 148 -16.27 -25.37 1.53
N LYS A 149 -17.01 -24.31 1.93
CA LYS A 149 -18.07 -23.70 1.11
C LYS A 149 -17.53 -23.14 -0.21
N GLY A 150 -16.40 -22.43 -0.17
CA GLY A 150 -15.75 -21.89 -1.37
C GLY A 150 -15.26 -23.00 -2.32
N ARG A 151 -14.76 -24.10 -1.77
CA ARG A 151 -14.36 -25.29 -2.56
C ARG A 151 -15.55 -25.92 -3.26
N LEU A 152 -16.69 -26.05 -2.58
CA LEU A 152 -17.92 -26.59 -3.15
C LEU A 152 -18.47 -25.68 -4.26
N GLN A 153 -18.53 -24.37 -4.04
CA GLN A 153 -18.96 -23.39 -5.05
C GLN A 153 -18.10 -23.46 -6.31
N LYS A 154 -16.78 -23.60 -6.17
CA LYS A 154 -15.86 -23.72 -7.30
C LYS A 154 -16.09 -25.00 -8.12
N LEU A 155 -16.46 -26.11 -7.46
CA LEU A 155 -16.83 -27.34 -8.16
C LEU A 155 -18.13 -27.18 -8.95
N HIS A 156 -19.15 -26.55 -8.37
CA HIS A 156 -20.39 -26.25 -9.08
C HIS A 156 -20.15 -25.36 -10.29
N LYS A 157 -19.37 -24.27 -10.13
CA LYS A 157 -19.02 -23.36 -11.23
C LYS A 157 -18.29 -24.07 -12.36
N ARG A 158 -17.31 -24.93 -12.04
CA ARG A 158 -16.61 -25.74 -13.06
C ARG A 158 -17.55 -26.69 -13.81
N LYS A 159 -18.60 -27.17 -13.15
CA LYS A 159 -19.57 -28.07 -13.77
C LYS A 159 -20.51 -27.31 -14.72
N THR A 160 -20.93 -26.11 -14.34
CA THR A 160 -21.74 -25.24 -15.22
C THR A 160 -20.92 -24.75 -16.41
N GLU A 161 -19.70 -24.26 -16.18
CA GLU A 161 -18.78 -23.84 -17.25
C GLU A 161 -18.51 -24.96 -18.27
N LYS A 162 -18.30 -26.20 -17.81
CA LYS A 162 -18.13 -27.36 -18.70
C LYS A 162 -19.40 -27.73 -19.47
N ARG A 163 -20.57 -27.45 -18.92
CA ARG A 163 -21.85 -27.70 -19.58
C ARG A 163 -22.05 -26.66 -20.66
N GLU A 164 -21.85 -25.38 -20.32
CA GLU A 164 -21.87 -24.26 -21.26
C GLU A 164 -20.87 -24.47 -22.40
N GLU A 165 -19.64 -24.89 -22.13
CA GLU A 165 -18.63 -25.17 -23.18
C GLU A 165 -19.07 -26.29 -24.14
N LYS A 166 -19.77 -27.31 -23.64
CA LYS A 166 -20.33 -28.37 -24.49
C LYS A 166 -21.49 -27.86 -25.34
N GLU A 167 -22.40 -27.12 -24.72
CA GLU A 167 -23.54 -26.50 -25.39
C GLU A 167 -23.05 -25.54 -26.48
N GLU A 168 -22.08 -24.66 -26.19
CA GLU A 168 -21.43 -23.79 -27.18
C GLU A 168 -20.80 -24.61 -28.30
N LYS A 169 -20.04 -25.66 -27.97
CA LYS A 169 -19.43 -26.52 -28.99
C LYS A 169 -20.48 -27.13 -29.90
N GLU A 170 -21.58 -27.63 -29.35
CA GLU A 170 -22.70 -28.18 -30.12
C GLU A 170 -23.37 -27.10 -30.99
N PHE A 171 -23.53 -25.88 -30.49
CA PHE A 171 -24.07 -24.74 -31.26
C PHE A 171 -23.15 -24.27 -32.39
N PHE A 172 -21.83 -24.40 -32.25
CA PHE A 172 -20.84 -23.95 -33.23
C PHE A 172 -20.29 -25.07 -34.13
N THR A 173 -20.77 -26.30 -33.98
CA THR A 173 -20.49 -27.40 -34.91
C THR A 173 -21.64 -27.59 -35.88
N ASP A 174 -21.45 -27.16 -37.13
CA ASP A 174 -22.35 -27.52 -38.23
C ASP A 174 -22.08 -28.96 -38.70
N GLU A 175 -23.13 -29.75 -38.82
CA GLU A 175 -23.06 -31.07 -39.45
C GLU A 175 -23.02 -30.90 -40.98
N VAL A 176 -21.83 -31.02 -41.56
CA VAL A 176 -21.65 -30.96 -43.03
C VAL A 176 -21.18 -32.32 -43.55
N GLN A 177 -21.74 -32.76 -44.67
CA GLN A 177 -21.43 -34.06 -45.27
C GLN A 177 -19.95 -34.12 -45.73
N PHE A 178 -19.33 -35.27 -45.50
CA PHE A 178 -17.92 -35.48 -45.84
C PHE A 178 -17.69 -35.30 -47.35
N GLY A 179 -16.83 -34.33 -47.71
CA GLY A 179 -16.46 -34.04 -49.11
C GLY A 179 -16.87 -32.64 -49.62
N GLU A 180 -17.77 -31.95 -48.92
CA GLU A 180 -18.23 -30.60 -49.33
C GLU A 180 -17.34 -29.48 -48.77
N VAL A 181 -16.70 -29.68 -47.60
CA VAL A 181 -15.89 -28.66 -46.92
C VAL A 181 -14.40 -28.99 -47.00
N ALA A 182 -13.65 -28.18 -47.75
CA ALA A 182 -12.19 -28.16 -47.67
C ALA A 182 -11.75 -27.37 -46.42
N MET A 183 -11.50 -28.06 -45.29
CA MET A 183 -11.04 -27.45 -44.03
C MET A 183 -9.76 -26.62 -44.18
N ALA A 184 -8.90 -27.02 -45.11
CA ALA A 184 -7.75 -26.29 -45.58
C ALA A 184 -7.42 -26.80 -46.99
N PRO A 185 -6.85 -25.96 -47.87
CA PRO A 185 -6.34 -26.45 -49.15
C PRO A 185 -5.31 -27.56 -48.91
N PRO A 186 -5.25 -28.59 -49.77
CA PRO A 186 -4.29 -29.67 -49.62
C PRO A 186 -2.87 -29.10 -49.62
N SER A 187 -2.14 -29.34 -48.53
CA SER A 187 -0.74 -28.94 -48.44
C SER A 187 0.12 -29.95 -49.19
N LEU A 188 0.80 -29.50 -50.24
CA LEU A 188 1.80 -30.31 -50.95
C LEU A 188 2.98 -30.60 -50.02
N SER A 189 2.98 -31.79 -49.39
CA SER A 189 4.10 -32.30 -48.57
C SER A 189 5.22 -32.91 -49.41
N ALA A 190 5.03 -32.99 -50.73
CA ALA A 190 6.01 -33.52 -51.67
C ALA A 190 7.24 -32.60 -51.76
N LYS A 191 8.41 -33.14 -51.47
CA LYS A 191 9.68 -32.42 -51.66
C LYS A 191 9.91 -32.19 -53.16
N PRO A 192 10.28 -30.97 -53.60
CA PRO A 192 10.68 -30.74 -54.98
C PRO A 192 11.85 -31.65 -55.36
N LYS A 193 11.84 -32.24 -56.56
CA LYS A 193 12.87 -33.20 -57.04
C LYS A 193 14.32 -32.69 -56.92
N LYS A 194 14.53 -31.37 -56.94
CA LYS A 194 15.86 -30.73 -56.84
C LYS A 194 16.09 -29.97 -55.53
N ALA A 195 15.25 -30.15 -54.52
CA ALA A 195 15.44 -29.46 -53.25
C ALA A 195 16.64 -30.07 -52.50
N PRO A 196 17.66 -29.27 -52.15
CA PRO A 196 18.77 -29.76 -51.34
C PRO A 196 18.25 -30.21 -49.98
N VAL A 197 18.62 -31.43 -49.57
CA VAL A 197 18.34 -31.93 -48.22
C VAL A 197 19.15 -31.07 -47.25
N LYS A 198 18.51 -30.12 -46.59
CA LYS A 198 19.16 -29.32 -45.55
C LYS A 198 19.70 -30.28 -44.47
N PRO A 199 20.97 -30.16 -44.06
CA PRO A 199 21.47 -30.92 -42.93
C PRO A 199 20.64 -30.57 -41.70
N GLN A 200 20.30 -31.59 -40.93
CA GLN A 200 19.58 -31.50 -39.67
C GLN A 200 20.41 -30.66 -38.68
N GLY A 201 20.25 -29.33 -38.71
CA GLY A 201 21.10 -28.42 -37.94
C GLY A 201 21.28 -27.01 -38.51
N ALA A 202 20.80 -26.70 -39.72
CA ALA A 202 20.79 -25.32 -40.19
C ALA A 202 19.90 -24.44 -39.28
N PRO A 203 20.38 -23.25 -38.84
CA PRO A 203 19.61 -22.40 -37.94
C PRO A 203 18.29 -22.03 -38.62
N LYS A 204 17.16 -22.34 -37.97
CA LYS A 204 15.79 -22.09 -38.45
C LYS A 204 15.41 -20.59 -38.44
N GLY A 205 16.40 -19.71 -38.57
CA GLY A 205 16.20 -18.27 -38.66
C GLY A 205 15.94 -17.86 -40.10
N LEU A 206 14.96 -16.98 -40.33
CA LEU A 206 14.80 -16.34 -41.63
C LEU A 206 16.06 -15.53 -41.96
N LEU A 207 16.56 -15.60 -43.20
CA LEU A 207 17.69 -14.77 -43.65
C LEU A 207 17.44 -13.28 -43.38
N LEU A 208 16.19 -12.85 -43.51
CA LEU A 208 15.75 -11.49 -43.23
C LEU A 208 16.07 -11.05 -41.80
N ASN A 209 15.97 -11.95 -40.82
CA ASN A 209 16.29 -11.67 -39.42
C ASN A 209 17.78 -11.38 -39.22
N SER A 210 18.65 -12.04 -40.01
CA SER A 210 20.08 -11.75 -40.07
C SER A 210 20.38 -10.39 -40.70
N LEU A 211 19.61 -10.00 -41.71
CA LEU A 211 19.80 -8.73 -42.43
C LEU A 211 19.28 -7.52 -41.63
N LEU A 212 18.15 -7.70 -40.93
CA LEU A 212 17.52 -6.65 -40.12
C LEU A 212 18.08 -6.60 -38.68
N GLY A 213 19.00 -7.49 -38.32
CA GLY A 213 19.53 -7.60 -36.96
C GLY A 213 18.48 -8.02 -35.91
N GLN A 214 17.35 -8.56 -36.35
CA GLN A 214 16.24 -8.95 -35.49
C GLN A 214 16.42 -10.40 -35.06
N THR A 215 17.06 -10.62 -33.91
CA THR A 215 17.10 -11.94 -33.27
C THR A 215 15.66 -12.42 -33.05
N THR A 216 15.37 -13.69 -33.38
CA THR A 216 14.04 -14.29 -33.19
C THR A 216 13.55 -13.98 -31.78
N LEU A 217 12.50 -13.16 -31.68
CA LEU A 217 11.87 -12.85 -30.41
C LEU A 217 11.54 -14.17 -29.73
N SER A 218 12.12 -14.37 -28.54
CA SER A 218 11.95 -15.58 -27.75
C SER A 218 10.48 -15.99 -27.73
N THR A 219 10.20 -17.25 -28.09
CA THR A 219 8.86 -17.86 -27.97
C THR A 219 8.44 -18.05 -26.51
N ALA A 220 9.29 -17.66 -25.55
CA ALA A 220 8.96 -17.61 -24.15
C ALA A 220 7.84 -16.59 -23.89
N LYS A 221 6.86 -17.00 -23.07
CA LYS A 221 5.80 -16.12 -22.61
C LYS A 221 6.43 -14.85 -22.01
N PRO A 222 6.00 -13.65 -22.43
CA PRO A 222 6.55 -12.41 -21.88
C PRO A 222 6.31 -12.36 -20.36
N SER A 223 7.19 -11.68 -19.62
CA SER A 223 7.03 -11.52 -18.17
C SER A 223 5.67 -10.89 -17.83
N ILE A 224 5.13 -11.18 -16.64
CA ILE A 224 3.82 -10.67 -16.19
C ILE A 224 3.73 -9.13 -16.32
N ALA A 225 4.85 -8.43 -16.08
CA ALA A 225 4.91 -6.97 -16.18
C ALA A 225 4.80 -6.50 -17.64
N ARG A 226 5.47 -7.21 -18.57
CA ARG A 226 5.40 -6.92 -19.99
C ARG A 226 4.03 -7.26 -20.58
N GLN A 227 3.39 -8.32 -20.10
CA GLN A 227 2.00 -8.65 -20.47
C GLN A 227 1.05 -7.50 -20.12
N ARG A 228 1.15 -6.96 -18.89
CA ARG A 228 0.32 -5.82 -18.47
C ARG A 228 0.50 -4.58 -19.34
N ILE A 229 1.74 -4.25 -19.72
CA ILE A 229 2.02 -3.11 -20.60
C ILE A 229 1.36 -3.32 -21.97
N ILE A 230 1.51 -4.51 -22.55
CA ILE A 230 0.92 -4.85 -23.86
C ILE A 230 -0.62 -4.85 -23.80
N GLU A 231 -1.20 -5.34 -22.71
CA GLU A 231 -2.65 -5.35 -22.50
C GLU A 231 -3.21 -3.93 -22.36
N GLU A 232 -2.55 -3.06 -21.59
CA GLU A 232 -2.96 -1.65 -21.44
C GLU A 232 -2.89 -0.89 -22.77
N GLU A 233 -1.81 -1.10 -23.55
CA GLU A 233 -1.70 -0.54 -24.90
C GLU A 233 -2.81 -1.03 -25.81
N ARG A 234 -3.13 -2.33 -25.77
CA ARG A 234 -4.23 -2.92 -26.53
C ARG A 234 -5.56 -2.30 -26.15
N GLU A 235 -5.83 -2.12 -24.87
CA GLU A 235 -7.06 -1.49 -24.38
C GLU A 235 -7.18 -0.04 -24.86
N ARG A 236 -6.10 0.76 -24.78
CA ARG A 236 -6.09 2.14 -25.30
C ARG A 236 -6.40 2.19 -26.79
N VAL A 237 -5.75 1.34 -27.60
CA VAL A 237 -6.00 1.29 -29.06
C VAL A 237 -7.44 0.90 -29.36
N VAL A 238 -7.98 -0.10 -28.66
CA VAL A 238 -9.36 -0.53 -28.84
C VAL A 238 -10.35 0.57 -28.47
N GLN A 239 -10.12 1.30 -27.38
CA GLN A 239 -10.96 2.42 -26.99
C GLN A 239 -10.94 3.54 -28.04
N VAL A 240 -9.75 3.92 -28.51
CA VAL A 240 -9.59 4.91 -29.59
C VAL A 240 -10.34 4.47 -30.84
N TYR A 241 -10.17 3.21 -31.26
CA TYR A 241 -10.85 2.66 -32.43
C TYR A 241 -12.38 2.66 -32.28
N ARG A 242 -12.90 2.27 -31.10
CA ARG A 242 -14.33 2.32 -30.80
C ARG A 242 -14.88 3.74 -30.90
N ASN A 243 -14.17 4.71 -30.34
CA ASN A 243 -14.57 6.12 -30.38
C ASN A 243 -14.59 6.64 -31.83
N LEU A 244 -13.54 6.34 -32.61
CA LEU A 244 -13.45 6.74 -34.02
C LEU A 244 -14.58 6.10 -34.85
N LYS A 245 -14.92 4.84 -34.57
CA LYS A 245 -16.02 4.15 -35.25
C LYS A 245 -17.39 4.73 -34.89
N LYS A 246 -17.61 5.12 -33.63
CA LYS A 246 -18.84 5.84 -33.22
C LYS A 246 -18.99 7.18 -33.94
N GLN A 247 -17.93 7.99 -33.97
CA GLN A 247 -17.95 9.27 -34.69
C GLN A 247 -18.25 9.09 -36.19
N LYS A 248 -17.70 8.04 -36.81
CA LYS A 248 -17.98 7.74 -38.23
C LYS A 248 -19.44 7.36 -38.48
N LEU A 249 -20.07 6.63 -37.56
CA LEU A 249 -21.49 6.27 -37.63
C LEU A 249 -22.38 7.51 -37.47
N GLU A 250 -22.11 8.36 -36.48
CA GLU A 250 -22.85 9.61 -36.27
C GLU A 250 -22.75 10.53 -37.49
N GLN A 251 -21.56 10.67 -38.09
CA GLN A 251 -21.39 11.43 -39.33
C GLN A 251 -22.20 10.83 -40.49
N GLN A 252 -22.29 9.50 -40.58
CA GLN A 252 -23.07 8.83 -41.62
C GLN A 252 -24.58 9.04 -41.42
N GLU A 253 -25.07 8.96 -40.18
CA GLU A 253 -26.46 9.26 -39.82
C GLU A 253 -26.81 10.72 -40.11
N GLN A 254 -25.95 11.67 -39.73
CA GLN A 254 -26.15 13.08 -40.05
C GLN A 254 -26.19 13.33 -41.56
N ARG A 255 -25.31 12.69 -42.33
CA ARG A 255 -25.32 12.78 -43.80
C ARG A 255 -26.58 12.16 -44.40
N ASN A 256 -27.06 11.03 -43.87
CA ASN A 256 -28.30 10.40 -44.32
C ASN A 256 -29.52 11.24 -43.97
N ASN A 257 -29.59 11.79 -42.76
CA ASN A 257 -30.65 12.70 -42.32
C ASN A 257 -30.67 13.98 -43.15
N ALA A 258 -29.52 14.56 -43.48
CA ALA A 258 -29.42 15.71 -44.38
C ALA A 258 -29.95 15.38 -45.79
N LYS A 259 -29.57 14.23 -46.36
CA LYS A 259 -30.08 13.74 -47.66
C LYS A 259 -31.59 13.51 -47.66
N ASN A 260 -32.14 13.00 -46.56
CA ASN A 260 -33.58 12.75 -46.44
C ASN A 260 -34.38 14.06 -46.35
N LYS A 261 -33.87 15.07 -45.63
CA LYS A 261 -34.48 16.42 -45.57
C LYS A 261 -34.49 17.13 -46.92
N LEU A 262 -33.45 16.94 -47.74
CA LEU A 262 -33.37 17.46 -49.11
C LEU A 262 -34.34 16.78 -50.10
N LYS A 263 -34.84 15.58 -49.79
CA LYS A 263 -35.85 14.87 -50.60
C LYS A 263 -37.29 15.19 -50.22
N THR A 264 -37.52 15.87 -49.09
CA THR A 264 -38.86 16.22 -48.57
C THR A 264 -39.25 17.67 -48.81
N GLN A 265 -38.43 18.43 -49.55
CA GLN A 265 -38.78 19.73 -50.14
C GLN A 265 -38.96 19.56 -51.65
#